data_AF-A0A1I2FCM2-F1
#
_entry.id   AF-A0A1I2FCM2-F1
#
_cell.length_a   1.000
_cell.length_b   1.000
_cell.length_c   1.000
_cell.angle_alpha   90.00
_cell.angle_beta   90.00
_cell.angle_gamma   90.00
#
_symmetry.space_group_name_H-M   'P 1'
#
loop_
_entity.id
_entity.type
_entity.pdbx_description
1 polymer ?
#
loop_
_entity_poly.entity_id
_entity_poly.type
_entity_poly.pdbx_seq_one_letter_code
_entity_poly.pdbx_strand_id
1 'polypeptide(L)' 'MRDPNDLWKHDLVMTAGNYTPNSFNDDLIVRWSDGETTLYADTAYTSLGTKNTPVYPGT' A
#
# COMPACT_ATOMS: atom_id res chain seq x y z
N MET A 1 -12.34 7.60 8.08
CA MET A 1 -12.00 7.49 6.64
C MET A 1 -11.22 8.73 6.25
N ARG A 2 -10.21 8.60 5.38
CA ARG A 2 -9.46 9.75 4.86
C ARG A 2 -10.26 10.48 3.79
N ASP A 3 -10.06 11.79 3.68
CA ASP A 3 -10.61 12.56 2.57
C ASP A 3 -10.01 12.09 1.23
N PRO A 4 -10.76 12.24 0.13
CA PRO A 4 -10.25 11.98 -1.22
C PRO A 4 -8.94 12.74 -1.46
N ASN A 5 -7.98 12.08 -2.11
CA ASN A 5 -6.70 12.67 -2.48
C ASN A 5 -6.19 12.03 -3.78
N ASP A 6 -5.21 12.68 -4.42
CA ASP A 6 -4.74 12.29 -5.76
C ASP A 6 -3.84 11.04 -5.76
N LEU A 7 -3.34 10.60 -4.59
CA LEU A 7 -2.47 9.43 -4.48
C LEU A 7 -3.14 8.20 -5.08
N TRP A 8 -4.41 7.96 -4.76
CA TRP A 8 -5.11 6.74 -5.17
C TRP A 8 -5.63 6.78 -6.61
N LYS A 9 -5.52 7.92 -7.31
CA LYS A 9 -6.02 8.03 -8.69
C LYS A 9 -5.14 7.34 -9.72
N HIS A 10 -3.92 6.97 -9.33
CA HIS A 10 -2.93 6.37 -10.21
C HIS A 10 -2.48 5.00 -9.71
N ASP A 11 -3.28 4.36 -8.85
CA ASP A 11 -3.12 2.94 -8.59
C ASP A 11 -3.42 2.15 -9.88
N LEU A 12 -2.70 1.04 -10.07
CA LEU A 12 -2.98 0.11 -11.16
C LEU A 12 -3.64 -1.15 -10.63
N VAL A 13 -3.04 -1.73 -9.58
CA VAL A 13 -3.54 -2.94 -8.93
C VAL A 13 -3.17 -2.89 -7.45
N MET A 14 -4.01 -3.52 -6.63
CA MET A 14 -3.77 -3.68 -5.21
C MET A 14 -4.17 -5.08 -4.74
N THR A 15 -3.55 -5.53 -3.65
CA THR A 15 -3.88 -6.78 -2.99
C THR A 15 -3.74 -6.63 -1.48
N ALA A 16 -4.67 -7.23 -0.73
CA ALA A 16 -4.63 -7.29 0.72
C ALA A 16 -4.30 -8.73 1.17
N GLY A 17 -3.54 -8.86 2.25
CA GLY A 17 -3.11 -10.17 2.74
C GLY A 17 -2.16 -10.06 3.92
N ASN A 18 -1.55 -11.19 4.28
CA ASN A 18 -0.46 -11.27 5.24
C ASN A 18 0.87 -11.25 4.47
N TYR A 19 1.55 -10.10 4.45
CA TYR A 19 2.80 -9.88 3.71
C TYR A 19 3.98 -9.54 4.64
N THR A 20 3.75 -9.49 5.95
CA THR A 20 4.75 -9.28 6.99
C THR A 20 4.75 -10.44 8.00
N PRO A 21 5.77 -10.60 8.86
CA PRO A 21 5.81 -11.72 9.81
C PRO A 21 4.82 -11.60 10.98
N ASN A 22 3.52 -11.73 10.71
CA ASN A 22 2.46 -11.77 11.71
C ASN A 22 1.39 -12.85 11.34
N SER A 23 0.23 -12.88 12.00
CA SER A 23 -0.88 -13.82 11.70
C SER A 23 -2.14 -13.12 11.20
N PHE A 24 -2.03 -11.86 10.79
CA PHE A 24 -3.12 -10.99 10.37
C PHE A 24 -3.04 -10.74 8.87
N ASN A 25 -4.19 -10.63 8.22
CA ASN A 25 -4.28 -10.23 6.81
C ASN A 25 -4.55 -8.73 6.74
N ASP A 26 -3.66 -7.94 7.34
CA ASP A 26 -3.82 -6.51 7.54
C ASP A 26 -2.81 -5.68 6.75
N ASP A 27 -2.10 -6.28 5.79
CA ASP A 27 -1.19 -5.60 4.90
C ASP A 27 -1.86 -5.29 3.55
N LEU A 28 -1.44 -4.18 2.92
CA LEU A 28 -1.87 -3.76 1.58
C LEU A 28 -0.64 -3.51 0.70
N ILE A 29 -0.57 -4.18 -0.45
CA ILE A 29 0.42 -3.89 -1.50
C ILE A 29 -0.30 -3.15 -2.63
N VAL A 30 0.32 -2.08 -3.12
CA VAL A 30 -0.16 -1.29 -4.27
C VAL A 30 0.96 -1.17 -5.30
N ARG A 31 0.63 -1.42 -6.57
CA ARG A 31 1.46 -1.03 -7.71
C ARG A 31 0.88 0.21 -8.35
N TRP A 32 1.72 1.21 -8.54
CA TRP A 32 1.37 2.53 -9.06
C TRP A 32 1.72 2.65 -10.54
N SER A 33 1.09 3.60 -11.24
CA SER A 33 1.30 3.80 -12.68
C SER A 33 2.67 4.35 -13.04
N ASP A 34 3.40 4.93 -12.07
CA ASP A 34 4.78 5.40 -12.21
C ASP A 34 5.81 4.27 -11.99
N GLY A 35 5.35 3.05 -11.75
CA GLY A 35 6.20 1.88 -11.50
C GLY A 35 6.60 1.67 -10.04
N GLU A 36 6.25 2.58 -9.11
CA GLU A 36 6.45 2.33 -7.68
C GLU A 36 5.63 1.11 -7.22
N THR A 37 6.20 0.33 -6.30
CA THR A 37 5.43 -0.63 -5.50
C THR A 37 5.57 -0.25 -4.03
N THR A 38 4.44 -0.05 -3.37
CA THR A 38 4.37 0.25 -1.94
C THR A 38 3.74 -0.90 -1.18
N LEU A 39 4.33 -1.25 -0.03
CA LEU A 39 3.70 -2.05 1.02
C LEU A 39 3.27 -1.10 2.15
N TYR A 40 2.00 -1.16 2.52
CA TYR A 40 1.44 -0.60 3.74
C TYR A 40 1.23 -1.75 4.73
N ALA A 41 2.10 -1.84 5.73
CA ALA A 41 2.10 -2.92 6.70
C ALA A 41 1.29 -2.57 7.95
N ASP A 42 0.59 -3.55 8.54
CA ASP A 42 -0.18 -3.43 9.78
C ASP A 42 -1.26 -2.32 9.71
N THR A 43 -2.13 -2.36 8.70
CA THR A 43 -3.21 -1.38 8.55
C THR A 43 -4.25 -1.49 9.67
N ALA A 44 -4.87 -0.36 10.02
CA ALA A 44 -5.88 -0.28 11.07
C ALA A 44 -7.06 0.59 10.60
N TYR A 45 -8.14 0.61 11.40
CA TYR A 45 -9.36 1.37 11.07
C TYR A 45 -9.11 2.85 10.73
N THR A 46 -8.05 3.45 11.29
CA THR A 46 -7.71 4.87 11.10
C THR A 46 -6.35 5.13 10.46
N SER A 47 -5.56 4.10 10.11
CA SER A 47 -4.20 4.27 9.57
C SER A 47 -3.84 3.20 8.54
N LEU A 48 -2.94 3.55 7.61
CA LEU A 48 -2.34 2.60 6.67
C LEU A 48 -1.09 1.91 7.25
N GLY A 49 -0.84 2.07 8.55
CA GLY A 49 0.35 1.54 9.21
C GLY A 49 1.68 2.01 8.59
N THR A 50 2.66 1.11 8.50
CA THR A 50 4.03 1.41 8.08
C THR A 50 4.16 1.37 6.55
N LYS A 51 4.58 2.48 5.93
CA LYS A 51 4.90 2.51 4.50
C LYS A 51 6.32 1.99 4.24
N ASN A 52 6.46 1.02 3.35
CA ASN A 52 7.71 0.57 2.75
C ASN A 52 7.62 0.66 1.22
N THR A 53 8.73 0.99 0.54
CA THR A 53 8.80 1.07 -0.92
C THR A 53 9.84 0.07 -1.45
N PRO A 54 9.46 -1.21 -1.67
CA PRO A 54 10.38 -2.22 -2.22
C PRO A 54 10.85 -1.91 -3.64
N VAL A 55 10.04 -1.19 -4.43
CA VAL A 55 10.38 -0.77 -5.79
C VAL A 55 10.08 0.72 -5.91
N TYR A 56 11.09 1.51 -6.27
CA TYR A 56 10.96 2.94 -6.49
C TYR A 56 10.37 3.26 -7.87
N PRO A 57 9.78 4.45 -8.07
CA PRO A 57 9.28 4.88 -9.38
C PRO A 57 10.31 4.72 -10.50
N GLY A 58 9.84 4.27 -11.67
CA GLY A 58 10.62 4.29 -12.91
C GLY A 58 10.59 5.69 -13.54
N THR A 59 11.69 6.08 -14.19
CA THR A 59 11.73 7.29 -15.04
C THR A 59 10.94 7.12 -16.32
#